data_AF-A0A2I0NRM9-F1
#
_entry.id   AF-A0A2I0NRM9-F1
#
_cell.length_a   1.000
_cell.length_b   1.000
_cell.length_c   1.000
_cell.angle_alpha   90.00
_cell.angle_beta   90.00
_cell.angle_gamma   90.00
#
_symmetry.space_group_name_H-M   'P 1'
#
loop_
_entity.id
_entity.type
_entity.pdbx_description
1 polymer ?
#
loop_
_entity_poly.entity_id
_entity_poly.type
_entity_poly.pdbx_seq_one_letter_code
_entity_poly.pdbx_strand_id
1 'polypeptide(L)'
;MSGDSEALRIMDVVLTAEIFNQNPQLDINDLTPTCRDIFSITSASDVKRPVYVSDGVIKRTLSIADAHLKMSANPFVAYEDFGQRLRITALESAAQWFLKQGGMPLVEKNPTLAYYFEKLDPASVVYKTIREANPPYEDTKAHLDARLSKMIGEDEKLRGALDLVMISAPEEVEQRMEDLVCTPSQLAVISKIQYALIHRDYLLNHRIHEVGKLLFVGPPGTGKTSIALAMSN
;
A
#
# COMPACT_ATOMS: atom_id res chain seq x y z
N MET A 1 -17.33 17.70 -16.99
CA MET A 1 -15.90 17.33 -16.92
C MET A 1 -15.58 16.30 -15.82
N SER A 2 -16.55 15.77 -15.05
CA SER A 2 -16.26 14.73 -14.03
C SER A 2 -16.25 13.29 -14.59
N GLY A 3 -16.97 13.02 -15.68
CA GLY A 3 -17.13 11.65 -16.23
C GLY A 3 -15.84 11.03 -16.76
N ASP A 4 -14.98 11.82 -17.42
CA ASP A 4 -13.71 11.32 -17.98
C ASP A 4 -12.74 10.89 -16.88
N SER A 5 -12.76 11.56 -15.73
CA SER A 5 -11.96 11.19 -14.56
C SER A 5 -12.44 9.88 -13.92
N GLU A 6 -13.75 9.64 -13.89
CA GLU A 6 -14.30 8.39 -13.35
C GLU A 6 -14.02 7.20 -14.26
N ALA A 7 -14.13 7.38 -15.58
CA ALA A 7 -13.82 6.33 -16.55
C ALA A 7 -12.34 5.90 -16.45
N LEU A 8 -11.41 6.86 -16.29
CA LEU A 8 -10.00 6.57 -16.02
C LEU A 8 -9.80 5.80 -14.72
N ARG A 9 -10.46 6.19 -13.62
CA ARG A 9 -10.34 5.49 -12.33
C ARG A 9 -10.88 4.06 -12.38
N ILE A 10 -11.98 3.83 -13.12
CA ILE A 10 -12.50 2.47 -13.36
C ILE A 10 -11.48 1.69 -14.19
N MET A 11 -10.99 2.28 -15.27
CA MET A 11 -10.04 1.60 -16.17
C MET A 11 -8.73 1.24 -15.48
N ASP A 12 -8.19 2.11 -14.62
CA ASP A 12 -6.98 1.85 -13.83
C ASP A 12 -7.10 0.51 -13.07
N VAL A 13 -8.22 0.31 -12.37
CA VAL A 13 -8.46 -0.91 -11.59
C VAL A 13 -8.72 -2.13 -12.49
N VAL A 14 -9.51 -1.97 -13.56
CA VAL A 14 -9.87 -3.10 -14.44
C VAL A 14 -8.66 -3.56 -15.29
N LEU A 15 -7.83 -2.63 -15.78
CA LEU A 15 -6.54 -2.95 -16.40
C LEU A 15 -5.58 -3.61 -15.43
N THR A 16 -5.50 -3.08 -14.20
CA THR A 16 -4.66 -3.67 -13.14
C THR A 16 -5.05 -5.11 -12.89
N ALA A 17 -6.35 -5.41 -12.76
CA ALA A 17 -6.83 -6.77 -12.58
C ALA A 17 -6.42 -7.69 -13.75
N GLU A 18 -6.62 -7.25 -14.99
CA GLU A 18 -6.25 -8.03 -16.18
C GLU A 18 -4.75 -8.31 -16.25
N ILE A 19 -3.92 -7.26 -16.11
CA ILE A 19 -2.45 -7.40 -16.16
C ILE A 19 -1.96 -8.27 -15.01
N PHE A 20 -2.46 -8.07 -13.80
CA PHE A 20 -2.06 -8.85 -12.62
C PHE A 20 -2.42 -10.34 -12.75
N ASN A 21 -3.56 -10.64 -13.38
CA ASN A 21 -3.99 -12.02 -13.66
C ASN A 21 -3.11 -12.70 -14.71
N GLN A 22 -2.65 -11.96 -15.72
CA GLN A 22 -1.79 -12.48 -16.79
C GLN A 22 -0.30 -12.61 -16.39
N ASN A 23 0.10 -12.05 -15.24
CA ASN A 23 1.51 -11.96 -14.83
C ASN A 23 1.72 -12.56 -13.42
N PRO A 24 1.92 -13.88 -13.29
CA PRO A 24 2.07 -14.57 -12.00
C PRO A 24 3.26 -14.12 -11.15
N GLN A 25 4.27 -13.51 -11.77
CA GLN A 25 5.46 -12.96 -11.13
C GLN A 25 5.20 -11.69 -10.33
N LEU A 26 4.06 -11.01 -10.56
CA LEU A 26 3.65 -9.89 -9.73
C LEU A 26 3.13 -10.41 -8.37
N ASP A 27 3.33 -9.66 -7.30
CA ASP A 27 2.91 -10.01 -5.95
C ASP A 27 2.04 -8.92 -5.32
N ILE A 28 1.69 -9.07 -4.04
CA ILE A 28 0.84 -8.12 -3.31
C ILE A 28 1.41 -6.69 -3.31
N ASN A 29 2.74 -6.54 -3.40
CA ASN A 29 3.42 -5.25 -3.41
C ASN A 29 3.41 -4.59 -4.80
N ASP A 30 2.97 -5.30 -5.84
CA ASP A 30 2.71 -4.72 -7.16
C ASP A 30 1.31 -4.10 -7.29
N LEU A 31 0.48 -4.28 -6.27
CA LEU A 31 -0.85 -3.70 -6.17
C LEU A 31 -0.81 -2.43 -5.32
N THR A 32 -1.50 -1.39 -5.79
CA THR A 32 -1.74 -0.19 -4.98
C THR A 32 -2.64 -0.53 -3.79
N PRO A 33 -2.62 0.25 -2.69
CA PRO A 33 -3.52 0.03 -1.55
C PRO A 33 -4.99 -0.08 -1.98
N THR A 34 -5.44 0.80 -2.87
CA THR A 34 -6.79 0.77 -3.43
C THR A 34 -7.08 -0.53 -4.19
N CYS A 35 -6.12 -1.06 -4.94
CA CYS A 35 -6.31 -2.33 -5.65
C CYS A 35 -6.32 -3.53 -4.69
N ARG A 36 -5.50 -3.53 -3.62
CA ARG A 36 -5.55 -4.56 -2.57
C ARG A 36 -6.95 -4.62 -1.94
N ASP A 37 -7.53 -3.45 -1.64
CA ASP A 37 -8.89 -3.35 -1.10
C ASP A 37 -9.94 -3.87 -2.08
N ILE A 38 -9.88 -3.45 -3.35
CA ILE A 38 -10.85 -3.85 -4.37
C ILE A 38 -10.78 -5.36 -4.62
N PHE A 39 -9.59 -5.94 -4.65
CA PHE A 39 -9.41 -7.37 -4.84
C PHE A 39 -9.61 -8.18 -3.55
N SER A 40 -9.91 -7.51 -2.43
CA SER A 40 -10.10 -8.13 -1.12
C SER A 40 -8.89 -8.97 -0.68
N ILE A 41 -7.68 -8.47 -0.96
CA ILE A 41 -6.43 -9.15 -0.61
C ILE A 41 -5.98 -8.64 0.75
N THR A 42 -6.22 -9.47 1.77
CA THR A 42 -5.86 -9.18 3.17
C THR A 42 -4.54 -9.81 3.61
N SER A 43 -3.97 -10.70 2.80
CA SER A 43 -2.67 -11.32 3.07
C SER A 43 -1.97 -11.76 1.79
N ALA A 44 -0.65 -11.94 1.86
CA ALA A 44 0.14 -12.49 0.74
C ALA A 44 -0.34 -13.89 0.32
N SER A 45 -0.84 -14.70 1.27
CA SER A 45 -1.47 -16.00 0.99
C SER A 45 -2.87 -15.89 0.38
N ASP A 46 -3.53 -14.74 0.49
CA ASP A 46 -4.87 -14.49 -0.05
C ASP A 46 -4.86 -13.99 -1.49
N VAL A 47 -3.68 -13.83 -2.11
CA VAL A 47 -3.56 -13.46 -3.53
C VAL A 47 -4.04 -14.61 -4.41
N LYS A 48 -5.36 -14.77 -4.50
CA LYS A 48 -6.03 -15.77 -5.33
C LYS A 48 -6.28 -15.18 -6.70
N ARG A 49 -5.65 -15.78 -7.70
CA ARG A 49 -5.91 -15.47 -9.10
C ARG A 49 -6.99 -16.40 -9.66
N PRO A 50 -7.86 -15.91 -10.56
CA PRO A 50 -7.93 -14.52 -11.00
C PRO A 50 -8.59 -13.60 -9.96
N VAL A 51 -8.12 -12.36 -9.88
CA VAL A 51 -8.81 -11.27 -9.18
C VAL A 51 -9.90 -10.70 -10.10
N TYR A 52 -11.00 -10.23 -9.51
CA TYR A 52 -12.15 -9.73 -10.23
C TYR A 52 -12.53 -8.33 -9.76
N VAL A 53 -13.08 -7.54 -10.69
CA VAL A 53 -13.59 -6.21 -10.39
C VAL A 53 -15.10 -6.22 -10.58
N SER A 54 -15.85 -6.11 -9.49
CA SER A 54 -17.31 -6.00 -9.56
C SER A 54 -17.78 -4.57 -9.38
N ASP A 55 -18.94 -4.26 -9.98
CA ASP A 55 -19.54 -2.93 -9.90
C ASP A 55 -19.84 -2.53 -8.46
N GLY A 56 -20.30 -3.49 -7.64
CA GLY A 56 -20.55 -3.29 -6.22
C GLY A 56 -19.30 -2.92 -5.40
N VAL A 57 -18.13 -3.42 -5.79
CA VAL A 57 -16.86 -3.07 -5.11
C VAL A 57 -16.37 -1.70 -5.59
N ILE A 58 -16.46 -1.40 -6.89
CA ILE A 58 -16.13 -0.06 -7.41
C ILE A 58 -16.98 1.02 -6.72
N LYS A 59 -18.28 0.78 -6.57
CA LYS A 59 -19.18 1.70 -5.86
C LYS A 59 -18.75 1.95 -4.43
N ARG A 60 -18.29 0.92 -3.73
CA ARG A 60 -17.87 1.01 -2.32
C ARG A 60 -16.53 1.72 -2.17
N THR A 61 -15.54 1.35 -2.97
CA THR A 61 -14.15 1.81 -2.78
C THR A 61 -13.86 3.09 -3.54
N LEU A 62 -14.37 3.25 -4.77
CA LEU A 62 -14.13 4.45 -5.58
C LEU A 62 -15.26 5.48 -5.50
N SER A 63 -16.38 5.16 -4.84
CA SER A 63 -17.61 5.97 -4.80
C SER A 63 -18.20 6.25 -6.19
N ILE A 64 -18.02 5.30 -7.12
CA ILE A 64 -18.52 5.40 -8.49
C ILE A 64 -19.65 4.38 -8.67
N ALA A 65 -20.89 4.86 -8.81
CA ALA A 65 -22.03 4.01 -9.12
C ALA A 65 -22.08 3.66 -10.62
N ASP A 66 -22.65 2.50 -10.93
CA ASP A 66 -22.95 2.03 -12.28
C ASP A 66 -21.74 2.10 -13.21
N ALA A 67 -20.59 1.60 -12.75
CA ALA A 67 -19.33 1.66 -13.48
C ALA A 67 -19.43 0.99 -14.85
N HIS A 68 -20.23 -0.08 -14.96
CA HIS A 68 -20.49 -0.74 -16.24
C HIS A 68 -21.15 0.17 -17.27
N LEU A 69 -22.07 1.05 -16.86
CA LEU A 69 -22.69 2.04 -17.76
C LEU A 69 -21.65 3.06 -18.23
N LYS A 70 -20.76 3.50 -17.33
CA LYS A 70 -19.68 4.44 -17.66
C LYS A 70 -18.65 3.86 -18.62
N MET A 71 -18.47 2.54 -18.61
CA MET A 71 -17.57 1.82 -19.53
C MET A 71 -18.27 1.27 -20.78
N SER A 72 -19.58 1.44 -20.93
CA SER A 72 -20.36 0.82 -22.02
C SER A 72 -19.94 1.27 -23.43
N ALA A 73 -19.37 2.47 -23.56
CA ALA A 73 -18.85 2.99 -24.82
C ALA A 73 -17.49 2.39 -25.21
N ASN A 74 -16.85 1.63 -24.32
CA ASN A 74 -15.52 1.05 -24.52
C ASN A 74 -15.65 -0.40 -25.04
N PRO A 75 -15.35 -0.69 -26.32
CA PRO A 75 -15.58 -2.01 -26.91
C PRO A 75 -14.65 -3.11 -26.36
N PHE A 76 -13.58 -2.72 -25.66
CA PHE A 76 -12.61 -3.61 -25.03
C PHE A 76 -12.92 -3.88 -23.55
N VAL A 77 -14.04 -3.38 -23.02
CA VAL A 77 -14.55 -3.70 -21.68
C VAL A 77 -15.84 -4.50 -21.84
N ALA A 78 -15.85 -5.71 -21.29
CA ALA A 78 -17.06 -6.51 -21.16
C ALA A 78 -17.62 -6.42 -19.75
N TYR A 79 -18.94 -6.50 -19.66
CA TYR A 79 -19.67 -6.64 -18.41
C TYR A 79 -20.32 -8.02 -18.35
N GLU A 80 -20.05 -8.75 -17.28
CA GLU A 80 -20.66 -10.05 -16.99
C GLU A 80 -21.80 -9.83 -15.98
N ASP A 81 -23.04 -10.05 -16.40
CA ASP A 81 -24.23 -9.89 -15.55
C ASP A 81 -24.16 -10.79 -14.32
N PHE A 82 -23.67 -12.01 -14.49
CA PHE A 82 -23.47 -12.95 -13.38
C PHE A 82 -22.24 -12.55 -12.57
N GLY A 83 -22.48 -12.08 -11.34
CA GLY A 83 -21.43 -11.54 -10.48
C GLY A 83 -21.11 -10.06 -10.71
N GLN A 84 -21.76 -9.41 -11.69
CA GLN A 84 -21.66 -7.97 -11.99
C GLN A 84 -20.23 -7.50 -12.19
N ARG A 85 -19.47 -8.19 -13.05
CA ARG A 85 -18.01 -8.03 -13.18
C ARG A 85 -17.63 -7.29 -14.46
N LEU A 86 -16.63 -6.43 -14.35
CA LEU A 86 -15.95 -5.81 -15.49
C LEU A 86 -14.71 -6.61 -15.84
N ARG A 87 -14.48 -6.80 -17.15
CA ARG A 87 -13.30 -7.50 -17.66
C ARG A 87 -12.79 -6.84 -18.93
N ILE A 88 -11.48 -6.87 -19.14
CA ILE A 88 -10.87 -6.47 -20.41
C ILE A 88 -10.94 -7.62 -21.41
N THR A 89 -11.43 -7.33 -22.62
CA THR A 89 -11.47 -8.30 -23.73
C THR A 89 -10.31 -8.12 -24.70
N ALA A 90 -9.73 -6.92 -24.78
CA ALA A 90 -8.57 -6.61 -25.61
C ALA A 90 -7.60 -5.68 -24.86
N LEU A 91 -6.58 -6.27 -24.24
CA LEU A 91 -5.66 -5.58 -23.34
C LEU A 91 -4.90 -4.43 -24.03
N GLU A 92 -4.33 -4.68 -25.21
CA GLU A 92 -3.58 -3.66 -25.95
C GLU A 92 -4.45 -2.45 -26.32
N SER A 93 -5.67 -2.69 -26.81
CA SER A 93 -6.63 -1.63 -27.15
C SER A 93 -7.05 -0.82 -25.93
N ALA A 94 -7.29 -1.49 -24.81
CA ALA A 94 -7.65 -0.84 -23.54
C ALA A 94 -6.49 0.02 -23.00
N ALA A 95 -5.26 -0.50 -23.05
CA ALA A 95 -4.07 0.22 -22.63
C ALA A 95 -3.79 1.46 -23.49
N GLN A 96 -3.92 1.36 -24.82
CA GLN A 96 -3.78 2.50 -25.72
C GLN A 96 -4.86 3.57 -25.48
N TRP A 97 -6.11 3.15 -25.27
CA TRP A 97 -7.17 4.08 -24.92
C TRP A 97 -6.88 4.79 -23.60
N PHE A 98 -6.43 4.06 -22.58
CA PHE A 98 -6.13 4.60 -21.26
C PHE A 98 -5.07 5.71 -21.31
N LEU A 99 -3.98 5.50 -22.06
CA LEU A 99 -2.98 6.54 -22.27
C LEU A 99 -3.53 7.75 -23.04
N LYS A 100 -4.30 7.52 -24.11
CA LYS A 100 -4.91 8.61 -24.90
C LYS A 100 -5.88 9.47 -24.09
N GLN A 101 -6.54 8.90 -23.10
CA GLN A 101 -7.42 9.63 -22.18
C GLN A 101 -6.69 10.32 -21.03
N GLY A 102 -5.36 10.21 -20.95
CA GLY A 102 -4.57 10.85 -19.89
C GLY A 102 -4.34 9.98 -18.66
N GLY A 103 -4.33 8.65 -18.81
CA GLY A 103 -4.07 7.71 -17.72
C GLY A 103 -2.61 7.66 -17.22
N MET A 104 -1.67 8.37 -17.86
CA MET A 104 -0.25 8.36 -17.49
C MET A 104 0.02 8.65 -16.00
N PRO A 105 -0.62 9.65 -15.35
CA PRO A 105 -0.40 9.91 -13.92
C PRO A 105 -0.86 8.78 -12.99
N LEU A 106 -1.71 7.86 -13.48
CA LEU A 106 -2.12 6.66 -12.74
C LEU A 106 -1.12 5.52 -12.97
N VAL A 107 -0.56 5.39 -14.17
CA VAL A 107 0.54 4.46 -14.47
C VAL A 107 1.75 4.74 -13.57
N GLU A 108 2.10 6.02 -13.39
CA GLU A 108 3.21 6.47 -12.53
C GLU A 108 3.03 6.16 -11.03
N LYS A 109 1.84 5.71 -10.62
CA LYS A 109 1.50 5.38 -9.23
C LYS A 109 1.12 3.92 -9.03
N ASN A 110 1.03 3.14 -10.11
CA ASN A 110 0.51 1.79 -10.07
C ASN A 110 1.56 0.81 -10.62
N PRO A 111 2.25 0.03 -9.76
CA PRO A 111 3.33 -0.84 -10.19
C PRO A 111 2.90 -1.89 -11.22
N THR A 112 1.69 -2.42 -11.11
CA THR A 112 1.15 -3.40 -12.09
C THR A 112 0.99 -2.76 -13.47
N LEU A 113 0.44 -1.54 -13.55
CA LEU A 113 0.36 -0.83 -14.82
C LEU A 113 1.76 -0.49 -15.33
N ALA A 114 2.64 0.01 -14.45
CA ALA A 114 4.00 0.36 -14.81
C ALA A 114 4.77 -0.84 -15.39
N TYR A 115 4.60 -2.02 -14.82
CA TYR A 115 5.16 -3.28 -15.31
C TYR A 115 4.74 -3.60 -16.75
N TYR A 116 3.51 -3.28 -17.13
CA TYR A 116 3.02 -3.49 -18.49
C TYR A 116 3.50 -2.38 -19.44
N PHE A 117 3.37 -1.12 -19.04
CA PHE A 117 3.69 0.03 -19.89
C PHE A 117 5.19 0.25 -20.11
N GLU A 118 6.05 -0.12 -19.15
CA GLU A 118 7.51 -0.12 -19.33
C GLU A 118 7.93 -0.96 -20.54
N LYS A 119 7.22 -2.06 -20.84
CA LYS A 119 7.52 -2.91 -22.01
C LYS A 119 7.16 -2.24 -23.34
N LEU A 120 6.21 -1.32 -23.32
CA LEU A 120 5.75 -0.58 -24.51
C LEU A 120 6.59 0.67 -24.75
N ASP A 121 6.98 1.35 -23.68
CA ASP A 121 7.83 2.54 -23.72
C ASP A 121 8.73 2.63 -22.47
N PRO A 122 9.94 2.05 -22.52
CA PRO A 122 10.88 2.06 -21.40
C PRO A 122 11.41 3.46 -21.04
N ALA A 123 11.23 4.47 -21.91
CA ALA A 123 11.75 5.81 -21.69
C ALA A 123 10.82 6.66 -20.80
N SER A 124 9.52 6.32 -20.75
CA SER A 124 8.52 7.10 -20.01
C SER A 124 8.15 6.51 -18.66
N VAL A 125 8.28 5.19 -18.47
CA VAL A 125 7.85 4.50 -17.25
C VAL A 125 8.92 3.52 -16.79
N VAL A 126 9.34 3.63 -15.52
CA VAL A 126 10.28 2.69 -14.89
C VAL A 126 9.58 1.96 -13.76
N TYR A 127 9.24 0.69 -14.00
CA TYR A 127 8.47 -0.15 -13.07
C TYR A 127 9.14 -0.26 -11.71
N LYS A 128 10.46 -0.45 -11.68
CA LYS A 128 11.22 -0.61 -10.44
C LYS A 128 11.06 0.59 -9.49
N THR A 129 11.18 1.80 -10.02
CA THR A 129 11.04 3.04 -9.25
C THR A 129 9.62 3.23 -8.73
N ILE A 130 8.61 2.88 -9.54
CA ILE A 130 7.20 2.99 -9.15
C ILE A 130 6.84 1.94 -8.08
N ARG A 131 7.39 0.73 -8.18
CA ARG A 131 7.25 -0.31 -7.16
C ARG A 131 7.88 0.10 -5.83
N GLU A 132 9.08 0.68 -5.85
CA GLU A 132 9.75 1.18 -4.64
C GLU A 132 8.99 2.33 -3.97
N ALA A 133 8.26 3.15 -4.73
CA ALA A 133 7.44 4.23 -4.21
C ALA A 133 6.04 3.78 -3.72
N ASN A 134 5.60 2.57 -4.08
CA ASN A 134 4.31 2.04 -3.65
C ASN A 134 4.36 1.62 -2.17
N PRO A 135 3.39 2.04 -1.33
CA PRO A 135 3.36 1.61 0.07
C PRO A 135 3.37 0.08 0.20
N PRO A 136 4.36 -0.50 0.90
CA PRO A 136 4.47 -1.94 1.02
C PRO A 136 3.31 -2.48 1.86
N TYR A 137 2.91 -3.72 1.58
CA TYR A 137 1.87 -4.42 2.32
C TYR A 137 2.31 -4.70 3.77
N GLU A 138 3.61 -4.89 3.99
CA GLU A 138 4.22 -5.13 5.29
C GLU A 138 3.99 -3.99 6.29
N ASP A 139 3.75 -2.77 5.79
CA ASP A 139 3.46 -1.59 6.60
C ASP A 139 2.00 -1.51 7.04
N THR A 140 1.15 -2.43 6.56
CA THR A 140 -0.29 -2.42 6.82
C THR A 140 -0.67 -3.10 8.14
N LYS A 141 -1.76 -2.65 8.75
CA LYS A 141 -2.41 -3.28 9.89
C LYS A 141 -2.82 -4.70 9.56
N ALA A 142 -3.33 -4.94 8.35
CA ALA A 142 -3.71 -6.29 7.91
C ALA A 142 -2.51 -7.27 7.98
N HIS A 143 -1.32 -6.84 7.57
CA HIS A 143 -0.10 -7.63 7.71
C HIS A 143 0.26 -7.88 9.18
N LEU A 144 0.22 -6.83 10.00
CA LEU A 144 0.50 -6.93 11.43
C LEU A 144 -0.45 -7.91 12.14
N ASP A 145 -1.76 -7.75 11.93
CA ASP A 145 -2.80 -8.59 12.52
C ASP A 145 -2.65 -10.06 12.12
N ALA A 146 -2.34 -10.33 10.83
CA ALA A 146 -2.07 -11.67 10.35
C ALA A 146 -0.84 -12.29 11.04
N ARG A 147 0.22 -11.51 11.22
CA ARG A 147 1.46 -11.96 11.89
C ARG A 147 1.25 -12.20 13.39
N LEU A 148 0.53 -11.32 14.07
CA LEU A 148 0.17 -11.47 15.48
C LEU A 148 -0.72 -12.69 15.69
N SER A 149 -1.75 -12.87 14.87
CA SER A 149 -2.65 -14.03 14.94
C SER A 149 -1.88 -15.35 14.80
N LYS A 150 -0.91 -15.41 13.88
CA LYS A 150 -0.04 -16.57 13.72
C LYS A 150 0.82 -16.83 14.97
N MET A 151 1.46 -15.80 15.52
CA MET A 151 2.28 -15.94 16.74
C MET A 151 1.46 -16.41 17.94
N ILE A 152 0.26 -15.86 18.15
CA ILE A 152 -0.62 -16.26 19.27
C ILE A 152 -1.10 -17.70 19.09
N GLY A 153 -1.43 -18.10 17.86
CA GLY A 153 -1.82 -19.48 17.56
C GLY A 153 -0.74 -20.52 17.88
N GLU A 154 0.53 -20.11 17.88
CA GLU A 154 1.68 -20.96 18.24
C GLU A 154 1.95 -21.01 19.76
N ASP A 155 1.61 -19.95 20.52
CA ASP A 155 1.76 -19.90 21.98
C ASP A 155 0.70 -19.01 22.66
N GLU A 156 -0.27 -19.65 23.34
CA GLU A 156 -1.36 -18.96 24.05
C GLU A 156 -0.84 -18.04 25.17
N LYS A 157 0.36 -18.27 25.73
CA LYS A 157 0.94 -17.38 26.75
C LYS A 157 1.26 -15.99 26.21
N LEU A 158 1.52 -15.87 24.90
CA LEU A 158 1.78 -14.58 24.25
C LEU A 158 0.56 -13.67 24.29
N ARG A 159 -0.65 -14.22 24.37
CA ARG A 159 -1.89 -13.45 24.44
C ARG A 159 -1.91 -12.51 25.65
N GLY A 160 -1.54 -13.00 26.83
CA GLY A 160 -1.46 -12.18 28.04
C GLY A 160 -0.30 -11.17 28.03
N ALA A 161 0.75 -11.43 27.25
CA ALA A 161 1.83 -10.47 27.06
C ALA A 161 1.45 -9.32 26.11
N LEU A 162 0.59 -9.58 25.11
CA LEU A 162 0.11 -8.55 24.19
C LEU A 162 -0.72 -7.47 24.90
N ASP A 163 -1.43 -7.81 25.97
CA ASP A 163 -2.15 -6.84 26.81
C ASP A 163 -1.22 -5.82 27.50
N LEU A 164 0.09 -6.11 27.57
CA LEU A 164 1.09 -5.25 28.22
C LEU A 164 1.79 -4.27 27.25
N VAL A 165 1.53 -4.39 25.94
CA VAL A 165 2.23 -3.62 24.91
C VAL A 165 1.25 -2.92 23.97
N MET A 166 1.66 -1.77 23.44
CA MET A 166 0.98 -1.12 22.32
C MET A 166 1.75 -1.44 21.05
N ILE A 167 1.08 -2.09 20.11
CA ILE A 167 1.65 -2.41 18.79
C ILE A 167 0.84 -1.64 17.76
N SER A 168 1.54 -0.98 16.84
CA SER A 168 0.94 -0.21 15.76
C SER A 168 1.66 -0.56 14.47
N ALA A 169 0.90 -0.72 13.38
CA ALA A 169 1.49 -0.84 12.06
C ALA A 169 2.02 0.54 11.60
N PRO A 170 3.06 0.59 10.75
CA PRO A 170 3.57 1.86 10.23
C PRO A 170 2.48 2.75 9.62
N GLU A 171 1.48 2.18 8.93
CA GLU A 171 0.36 2.96 8.37
C GLU A 171 -0.55 3.61 9.42
N GLU A 172 -0.56 3.11 10.66
CA GLU A 172 -1.35 3.65 11.78
C GLU A 172 -0.62 4.81 12.48
N VAL A 173 0.66 5.04 12.18
CA VAL A 173 1.47 6.09 12.77
C VAL A 173 1.29 7.39 11.99
N GLU A 174 0.32 8.20 12.43
CA GLU A 174 0.03 9.50 11.82
C GLU A 174 1.08 10.57 12.13
N GLN A 175 1.74 10.49 13.30
CA GLN A 175 2.64 11.55 13.75
C GLN A 175 3.98 11.51 13.01
N ARG A 176 4.40 12.65 12.45
CA ARG A 176 5.73 12.81 11.88
C ARG A 176 6.61 13.62 12.81
N MET A 177 7.91 13.38 12.75
CA MET A 177 8.87 14.11 13.58
C MET A 177 8.86 15.62 13.29
N GLU A 178 8.55 16.00 12.06
CA GLU A 178 8.45 17.38 11.58
C GLU A 178 7.27 18.16 12.19
N ASP A 179 6.19 17.45 12.57
CA ASP A 179 4.99 18.03 13.15
C ASP A 179 5.13 18.27 14.66
N LEU A 180 6.23 17.80 15.26
CA LEU A 180 6.46 17.86 16.70
C LEU A 180 7.31 19.06 17.09
N VAL A 181 6.77 19.87 18.00
CA VAL A 181 7.51 20.98 18.60
C VAL A 181 8.52 20.44 19.62
N CYS A 182 9.75 20.22 19.15
CA CYS A 182 10.86 19.75 19.97
C CYS A 182 11.89 20.87 20.20
N THR A 183 12.52 20.86 21.37
CA THR A 183 13.68 21.72 21.63
C THR A 183 14.89 21.23 20.82
N PRO A 184 15.89 22.10 20.54
CA PRO A 184 17.12 21.67 19.88
C PRO A 184 17.85 20.53 20.60
N SER A 185 17.79 20.50 21.93
CA SER A 185 18.38 19.42 22.73
C SER A 185 17.65 18.09 22.56
N GLN A 186 16.31 18.10 22.48
CA GLN A 186 15.52 16.90 22.19
C GLN A 186 15.84 16.36 20.80
N LEU A 187 15.88 17.22 19.78
CA LEU A 187 16.24 16.85 18.40
C LEU A 187 17.64 16.23 18.32
N ALA A 188 18.63 16.80 19.04
CA ALA A 188 19.98 16.26 19.06
C ALA A 188 20.05 14.85 19.68
N VAL A 189 19.24 14.55 20.69
CA VAL A 189 19.17 13.20 21.28
C VAL A 189 18.51 12.22 20.32
N ILE A 190 17.39 12.62 19.70
CA ILE A 190 16.65 11.79 18.74
C ILE A 190 17.53 11.45 17.53
N SER A 191 18.22 12.44 16.96
CA SER A 191 19.13 12.26 15.82
C SER A 191 20.26 11.26 16.12
N LYS A 192 20.83 11.27 17.33
CA LYS A 192 21.85 10.29 17.74
C LYS A 192 21.30 8.85 17.75
N ILE A 193 20.04 8.68 18.14
CA ILE A 193 19.41 7.37 18.18
C ILE A 193 19.08 6.89 16.77
N GLN A 194 18.54 7.76 15.92
CA GLN A 194 18.32 7.43 14.52
C GLN A 194 19.64 7.01 13.85
N TYR A 195 20.73 7.75 14.08
CA TYR A 195 22.05 7.38 13.59
C TYR A 195 22.50 6.00 14.08
N ALA A 196 22.30 5.72 15.37
CA ALA A 196 22.62 4.40 15.92
C ALA A 196 21.78 3.26 15.33
N LEU A 197 20.50 3.50 15.04
CA LEU A 197 19.62 2.53 14.40
C LEU A 197 20.08 2.22 12.96
N ILE A 198 20.40 3.26 12.18
CA ILE A 198 20.94 3.13 10.81
C ILE A 198 22.24 2.29 10.82
N HIS A 199 23.07 2.46 11.85
CA HIS A 199 24.35 1.76 11.98
C HIS A 199 24.30 0.58 12.96
N ARG A 200 23.12 -0.01 13.20
CA ARG A 200 22.94 -1.08 14.18
C ARG A 200 23.89 -2.26 13.96
N ASP A 201 24.06 -2.70 12.73
CA ASP A 201 24.95 -3.84 12.42
C ASP A 201 26.41 -3.53 12.72
N TYR A 202 26.83 -2.28 12.45
CA TYR A 202 28.15 -1.80 12.83
C TYR A 202 28.33 -1.84 14.36
N LEU A 203 27.34 -1.34 15.11
CA LEU A 203 27.38 -1.35 16.58
C LEU A 203 27.42 -2.78 17.15
N LEU A 204 26.60 -3.69 16.59
CA LEU A 204 26.59 -5.11 16.96
C LEU A 204 27.95 -5.77 16.71
N ASN A 205 28.56 -5.53 15.55
CA ASN A 205 29.88 -6.06 15.20
C ASN A 205 30.98 -5.58 16.17
N HIS A 206 30.82 -4.39 16.75
CA HIS A 206 31.73 -3.83 17.75
C HIS A 206 31.32 -4.15 19.20
N ARG A 207 30.35 -5.05 19.40
CA ARG A 207 29.82 -5.47 20.72
C ARG A 207 29.22 -4.31 21.53
N ILE A 208 28.67 -3.31 20.85
CA ILE A 208 27.94 -2.21 21.47
C ILE A 208 26.46 -2.57 21.45
N HIS A 209 25.93 -2.98 22.61
CA HIS A 209 24.57 -3.52 22.74
C HIS A 209 23.56 -2.56 23.37
N GLU A 210 24.03 -1.52 24.06
CA GLU A 210 23.17 -0.65 24.90
C GLU A 210 22.83 0.68 24.24
N VAL A 211 22.35 0.65 23.00
CA VAL A 211 21.98 1.88 22.26
C VAL A 211 20.49 1.90 21.95
N GLY A 212 19.88 3.10 21.95
CA GLY A 212 18.48 3.30 21.58
C GLY A 212 17.46 3.29 22.74
N LYS A 213 17.91 3.26 24.00
CA LYS A 213 17.02 3.36 25.18
C LYS A 213 16.68 4.82 25.45
N LEU A 214 15.40 5.16 25.49
CA LEU A 214 14.89 6.50 25.81
C LEU A 214 13.92 6.46 26.99
N LEU A 215 14.04 7.46 27.86
CA LEU A 215 13.07 7.72 28.92
C LEU A 215 12.47 9.12 28.71
N PHE A 216 11.18 9.17 28.40
CA PHE A 216 10.44 10.42 28.27
C PHE A 216 9.84 10.83 29.62
N VAL A 217 10.16 12.03 30.09
CA VAL A 217 9.67 12.56 31.38
C VAL A 217 8.86 13.83 31.14
N GLY A 218 7.67 13.92 31.72
CA GLY A 218 6.83 15.12 31.65
C GLY A 218 5.37 14.89 32.08
N PRO A 219 4.62 15.95 32.39
CA PRO A 219 3.18 15.90 32.71
C PRO A 219 2.32 15.18 31.65
N PRO A 220 1.09 14.73 31.99
CA PRO A 220 0.16 14.22 30.97
C PRO A 220 -0.10 15.30 29.90
N GLY A 221 -0.23 14.87 28.63
CA GLY A 221 -0.50 15.77 27.51
C GLY A 221 0.73 16.44 26.86
N THR A 222 1.95 16.22 27.36
CA THR A 222 3.17 16.84 26.78
C THR A 222 3.76 16.10 25.56
N GLY A 223 2.94 15.35 24.81
CA GLY A 223 3.38 14.70 23.56
C GLY A 223 4.40 13.56 23.69
N LYS A 224 4.59 12.97 24.88
CA LYS A 224 5.57 11.87 25.09
C LYS A 224 5.32 10.68 24.16
N THR A 225 4.09 10.19 24.12
CA THR A 225 3.69 9.07 23.24
C THR A 225 3.78 9.47 21.78
N SER A 226 3.42 10.71 21.44
CA SER A 226 3.51 11.24 20.07
C SER A 226 4.95 11.26 19.55
N ILE A 227 5.93 11.66 20.39
CA ILE A 227 7.35 11.58 20.03
C ILE A 227 7.79 10.12 19.88
N ALA A 228 7.41 9.24 20.80
CA ALA A 228 7.78 7.84 20.73
C ALA A 228 7.28 7.16 19.43
N LEU A 229 6.06 7.48 19.02
CA LEU A 229 5.47 7.01 17.76
C LEU A 229 6.11 7.67 16.54
N ALA A 230 6.32 8.99 16.54
CA ALA A 230 6.95 9.67 15.41
C ALA A 230 8.40 9.22 15.14
N MET A 231 9.08 8.65 16.13
CA MET A 231 10.41 8.09 15.98
C MET A 231 10.43 6.69 15.34
N SER A 232 9.28 6.02 15.18
CA SER A 232 9.22 4.70 14.55
C SER A 232 9.11 4.74 13.02
N ASN A 233 8.88 5.92 12.46
CA ASN A 233 8.86 6.21 11.03
C ASN A 233 10.20 6.80 10.58
#